data_AF-J9EIF5-F1
#
_entry.id   AF-J9EIF5-F1
#
_cell.length_a   1.000
_cell.length_b   1.000
_cell.length_c   1.000
_cell.angle_alpha   90.00
_cell.angle_beta   90.00
_cell.angle_gamma   90.00
#
_symmetry.space_group_name_H-M   'P 1'
#
loop_
_entity.id
_entity.type
_entity.pdbx_description
1 polymer ?
#
loop_
_entity_poly.entity_id
_entity_poly.type
_entity_poly.pdbx_seq_one_letter_code
_entity_poly.pdbx_strand_id
1 'polypeptide(L)'
;METNNYRFQVHHLSSDQTVINVEKIALSVYPVLKMIGLLETECIYRFKRMDGIELARVYPKIVLNGRTLILKYEMMQVGMQMRAVILGTTLMLVLHEVYPEIRDALTASTVGNGCDADNII
;
A
#
# COMPACT_ATOMS: atom_id res chain seq x y z
N MET A 1 -19.78 -7.45 -13.42
CA MET A 1 -18.88 -7.37 -12.24
C MET A 1 -18.51 -5.92 -12.05
N GLU A 2 -19.15 -5.22 -11.10
CA GLU A 2 -18.70 -3.90 -10.67
C GLU A 2 -17.37 -4.09 -9.97
N THR A 3 -16.28 -3.70 -10.62
CA THR A 3 -15.00 -3.58 -9.93
C THR A 3 -15.09 -2.30 -9.12
N ASN A 4 -15.29 -2.42 -7.81
CA ASN A 4 -15.18 -1.29 -6.86
C ASN A 4 -13.73 -0.79 -6.87
N ASN A 5 -13.39 -0.03 -7.91
CA ASN A 5 -12.06 0.49 -8.12
C ASN A 5 -11.98 1.83 -7.39
N TYR A 6 -11.37 1.82 -6.20
CA TYR A 6 -11.01 3.05 -5.53
C TYR A 6 -9.88 3.72 -6.29
N ARG A 7 -9.99 5.03 -6.48
CA ARG A 7 -8.99 5.85 -7.19
C ARG A 7 -8.40 6.85 -6.23
N PHE A 8 -7.09 6.94 -6.22
CA PHE A 8 -6.31 7.88 -5.42
C PHE A 8 -5.41 8.69 -6.36
N GLN A 9 -5.03 9.88 -5.92
CA GLN A 9 -4.11 10.76 -6.64
C GLN A 9 -2.98 11.16 -5.71
N VAL A 10 -1.76 11.15 -6.23
CA VAL A 10 -0.57 11.67 -5.55
C VAL A 10 -0.28 13.04 -6.09
N HIS A 11 -0.35 14.05 -5.24
CA HIS A 11 -0.10 15.45 -5.61
C HIS A 11 1.28 15.90 -5.13
N HIS A 12 1.90 16.78 -5.91
CA HIS A 12 3.08 17.51 -5.46
C HIS A 12 2.65 18.67 -4.56
N LEU A 13 3.13 18.70 -3.31
CA LEU A 13 2.68 19.68 -2.30
C LEU A 13 2.93 21.15 -2.71
N SER A 14 3.97 21.44 -3.49
CA SER A 14 4.31 22.82 -3.84
C SER A 14 3.57 23.37 -5.06
N SER A 15 2.92 22.52 -5.85
CA SER A 15 2.29 22.92 -7.12
C SER A 15 0.86 22.44 -7.28
N ASP A 16 0.33 21.70 -6.31
CA ASP A 16 -0.94 20.97 -6.35
C ASP A 16 -1.12 20.06 -7.60
N GLN A 17 -0.05 19.87 -8.37
CA GLN A 17 -0.08 19.11 -9.60
C GLN A 17 -0.14 17.61 -9.27
N THR A 18 -1.10 16.91 -9.87
CA THR A 18 -1.16 15.45 -9.80
C THR A 18 0.05 14.86 -10.53
N VAL A 19 0.81 14.04 -9.83
CA VAL A 19 2.02 13.36 -10.33
C VAL A 19 1.68 11.93 -10.76
N ILE A 20 0.81 11.25 -10.02
CA ILE A 20 0.46 9.84 -10.23
C ILE A 20 -1.02 9.60 -9.90
N ASN A 21 -1.69 8.82 -10.73
CA ASN A 21 -2.98 8.19 -10.43
C ASN A 21 -2.75 6.78 -9.90
N VAL A 22 -3.47 6.39 -8.85
CA VAL A 22 -3.42 5.05 -8.27
C VAL A 22 -4.81 4.43 -8.31
N GLU A 23 -4.92 3.24 -8.89
CA GLU A 23 -6.14 2.45 -8.91
C GLU A 23 -5.99 1.25 -7.98
N LYS A 24 -6.90 1.09 -7.02
CA LYS A 24 -7.05 -0.14 -6.22
C LYS A 24 -8.00 -1.07 -6.95
N ILE A 25 -7.51 -2.22 -7.38
CA ILE A 25 -8.29 -3.25 -8.04
C ILE A 25 -8.51 -4.39 -7.05
N ALA A 26 -9.75 -4.58 -6.59
CA ALA A 26 -10.11 -5.74 -5.79
C ALA A 26 -10.12 -7.01 -6.65
N LEU A 27 -9.50 -8.10 -6.17
CA LEU A 27 -9.50 -9.37 -6.89
C LEU A 27 -10.75 -10.18 -6.51
N SER A 28 -11.73 -10.25 -7.41
CA SER A 28 -13.01 -10.94 -7.18
C SER A 28 -12.89 -12.46 -6.99
N VAL A 29 -11.86 -13.07 -7.55
CA VAL A 29 -11.57 -14.52 -7.44
C VAL A 29 -10.85 -14.91 -6.14
N TYR A 30 -10.61 -13.94 -5.25
CA TYR A 30 -9.86 -14.14 -4.01
C TYR A 30 -10.41 -15.25 -3.11
N PRO A 31 -11.73 -15.39 -2.84
CA PRO A 31 -12.21 -16.46 -1.95
C PRO A 31 -11.90 -17.86 -2.50
N VAL A 32 -12.07 -18.07 -3.79
CA VAL A 32 -11.85 -19.37 -4.45
C VAL A 32 -10.36 -19.69 -4.52
N LEU A 33 -9.53 -18.71 -4.92
CA LEU A 33 -8.10 -18.92 -5.09
C LEU A 33 -7.32 -18.87 -3.76
N LYS A 34 -7.78 -18.15 -2.73
CA LYS A 34 -7.25 -18.24 -1.36
C LYS A 34 -7.53 -19.62 -0.75
N MET A 35 -8.72 -20.18 -0.99
CA MET A 35 -9.10 -21.51 -0.49
C MET A 35 -8.19 -22.61 -1.03
N ILE A 36 -7.70 -22.49 -2.28
CA ILE A 36 -6.73 -23.42 -2.87
C ILE A 36 -5.25 -22.97 -2.67
N GLY A 37 -4.99 -21.93 -1.88
CA GLY A 37 -3.64 -21.44 -1.59
C GLY A 37 -2.91 -20.75 -2.76
N LEU A 38 -3.63 -20.38 -3.82
CA LEU A 38 -3.06 -19.91 -5.08
C LEU A 38 -3.06 -18.38 -5.24
N LEU A 39 -4.01 -17.67 -4.61
CA LEU A 39 -3.96 -16.21 -4.49
C LEU A 39 -3.68 -15.79 -3.07
N GLU A 40 -2.69 -14.92 -2.98
CA GLU A 40 -2.10 -14.46 -1.74
C GLU A 40 -2.48 -13.01 -1.42
N THR A 41 -3.06 -12.29 -2.39
CA THR A 41 -3.29 -10.84 -2.33
C THR A 41 -4.76 -10.53 -2.60
N GLU A 42 -5.34 -9.65 -1.79
CA GLU A 42 -6.76 -9.26 -1.88
C GLU A 42 -7.01 -8.18 -2.92
N CYS A 43 -5.99 -7.37 -3.19
CA CYS A 43 -6.09 -6.24 -4.10
C CYS A 43 -4.76 -5.98 -4.79
N ILE A 44 -4.83 -5.22 -5.88
CA ILE A 44 -3.66 -4.75 -6.62
C ILE A 44 -3.73 -3.24 -6.66
N TYR A 45 -2.61 -2.58 -6.38
CA TYR A 45 -2.46 -1.15 -6.66
C TYR A 45 -1.76 -0.97 -8.00
N ARG A 46 -2.42 -0.26 -8.91
CA ARG A 46 -1.86 0.11 -10.21
C ARG A 46 -1.53 1.60 -10.22
N PHE A 47 -0.26 1.91 -10.37
CA PHE A 47 0.26 3.27 -10.45
C PHE A 47 0.38 3.66 -11.91
N LYS A 48 -0.28 4.75 -12.31
CA LYS A 48 -0.24 5.30 -13.66
C LYS A 48 0.18 6.75 -13.63
N ARG A 49 0.96 7.16 -14.63
CA ARG A 49 1.14 8.58 -14.93
C ARG A 49 -0.18 9.19 -15.40
N MET A 50 -0.21 10.52 -15.46
CA MET A 50 -1.37 11.27 -15.97
C MET A 50 -1.68 10.98 -17.45
N ASP A 51 -0.69 10.52 -18.23
CA ASP A 51 -0.85 10.06 -19.62
C ASP A 51 -1.42 8.63 -19.73
N GLY A 52 -1.66 7.94 -18.60
CA GLY A 52 -2.19 6.59 -18.54
C GLY A 52 -1.15 5.47 -18.58
N ILE A 53 0.15 5.79 -18.75
CA ILE A 53 1.22 4.78 -18.73
C ILE A 53 1.35 4.18 -17.32
N GLU A 54 1.28 2.85 -17.24
CA GLU A 54 1.48 2.10 -15.99
C GLU A 54 2.95 2.17 -15.57
N LEU A 55 3.23 2.80 -14.43
CA LEU A 55 4.56 2.91 -13.84
C LEU A 55 4.93 1.67 -13.03
N ALA A 56 3.95 1.19 -12.27
CA ALA A 56 4.14 0.09 -11.34
C ALA A 56 2.81 -0.59 -11.02
N ARG A 57 2.93 -1.85 -10.66
CA ARG A 57 1.89 -2.63 -10.05
C ARG A 57 2.39 -3.23 -8.76
N VAL A 58 1.58 -3.11 -7.71
CA VAL A 58 1.96 -3.51 -6.37
C VAL A 58 0.93 -4.46 -5.79
N TYR A 59 1.43 -5.58 -5.28
CA TYR A 59 0.64 -6.67 -4.75
C TYR A 59 0.94 -6.79 -3.24
N PRO A 60 0.13 -6.17 -2.38
CA PRO A 60 0.26 -6.33 -0.94
C PRO A 60 -0.23 -7.71 -0.51
N LYS A 61 0.55 -8.38 0.34
CA LYS A 61 0.21 -9.67 0.92
C LYS A 61 0.57 -9.67 2.40
N ILE A 62 -0.33 -10.17 3.24
CA ILE A 62 0.02 -10.57 4.60
C ILE A 62 0.35 -12.07 4.63
N VAL A 63 1.48 -12.41 5.26
CA VAL A 63 1.90 -13.79 5.57
C VAL A 63 2.11 -13.99 7.07
N LEU A 64 2.46 -15.23 7.44
CA LEU A 64 2.86 -15.59 8.80
C LEU A 64 1.80 -15.23 9.85
N ASN A 65 0.55 -15.64 9.59
CA ASN A 65 -0.60 -15.40 10.48
C ASN A 65 -0.82 -13.91 10.84
N GLY A 66 -0.77 -13.02 9.86
CA GLY A 66 -1.01 -11.60 10.14
C GLY A 66 0.24 -10.76 10.44
N ARG A 67 1.42 -11.39 10.56
CA ARG A 67 2.59 -10.74 11.18
C ARG A 67 3.54 -10.07 10.20
N THR A 68 3.45 -10.38 8.91
CA THR A 68 4.41 -9.86 7.94
C THR A 68 3.70 -9.40 6.68
N LEU A 69 3.83 -8.11 6.40
CA LEU A 69 3.39 -7.49 5.16
C LEU A 69 4.51 -7.61 4.12
N ILE A 70 4.21 -8.26 3.00
CA ILE A 70 5.05 -8.34 1.81
C ILE A 70 4.44 -7.46 0.73
N LEU A 71 5.27 -6.60 0.13
CA LEU A 71 4.90 -5.77 -1.01
C LEU A 71 5.69 -6.25 -2.22
N LYS A 72 5.04 -6.99 -3.13
CA LYS A 72 5.67 -7.37 -4.41
C LYS A 72 5.46 -6.24 -5.41
N TYR A 73 6.55 -5.75 -6.00
CA TYR A 73 6.54 -4.69 -6.99
C TYR A 73 6.86 -5.21 -8.38
N GLU A 74 5.99 -4.92 -9.34
CA GLU A 74 6.24 -5.05 -10.78
C GLU A 74 6.35 -3.63 -11.33
N MET A 75 7.57 -3.10 -11.48
CA MET A 75 7.80 -1.71 -11.90
C MET A 75 8.45 -1.63 -13.28
N MET A 76 8.08 -0.60 -14.04
CA MET A 76 8.92 -0.11 -15.13
C MET A 76 10.19 0.54 -14.58
N GLN A 77 11.17 0.80 -15.45
CA GLN A 77 12.34 1.58 -15.06
C GLN A 77 11.94 3.03 -14.75
N VAL A 78 11.75 3.30 -13.46
CA VAL A 78 11.48 4.64 -12.91
C VAL A 78 12.68 5.16 -12.12
N GLY A 79 12.87 6.48 -12.13
CA GLY A 79 13.92 7.16 -11.35
C GLY A 79 13.73 7.02 -9.83
N MET A 80 14.80 7.25 -9.06
CA MET A 80 14.83 7.01 -7.60
C MET A 80 13.74 7.78 -6.84
N GLN A 81 13.50 9.05 -7.19
CA GLN A 81 12.45 9.86 -6.57
C GLN A 81 11.06 9.24 -6.79
N MET A 82 10.76 8.80 -8.01
CA MET A 82 9.48 8.16 -8.34
C MET A 82 9.30 6.82 -7.62
N ARG A 83 10.39 6.04 -7.46
CA ARG A 83 10.36 4.81 -6.65
C ARG A 83 10.00 5.10 -5.20
N ALA A 84 10.59 6.14 -4.61
CA ALA A 84 10.29 6.55 -3.23
C ALA A 84 8.82 6.98 -3.09
N VAL A 85 8.28 7.73 -4.05
CA VAL A 85 6.86 8.11 -4.09
C VAL A 85 5.96 6.88 -4.16
N ILE A 86 6.23 5.93 -5.07
CA ILE A 86 5.44 4.70 -5.21
C ILE A 86 5.48 3.87 -3.92
N LEU A 87 6.66 3.72 -3.31
CA LEU A 87 6.83 2.95 -2.07
C LEU A 87 6.09 3.61 -0.90
N GLY A 88 6.28 4.93 -0.71
CA GLY A 88 5.60 5.68 0.35
C GLY A 88 4.09 5.67 0.20
N THR A 89 3.60 5.88 -1.03
CA THR A 89 2.16 5.82 -1.34
C THR A 89 1.59 4.44 -1.11
N THR A 90 2.29 3.38 -1.55
CA THR A 90 1.86 1.99 -1.31
C THR A 90 1.74 1.72 0.18
N LEU A 91 2.75 2.08 0.97
CA LEU A 91 2.75 1.84 2.41
C LEU A 91 1.59 2.56 3.08
N MET A 92 1.37 3.84 2.73
CA MET A 92 0.26 4.63 3.25
C MET A 92 -1.10 4.00 2.91
N LEU A 93 -1.32 3.65 1.64
CA LEU A 93 -2.58 3.03 1.21
C LEU A 93 -2.79 1.66 1.86
N VAL A 94 -1.76 0.83 1.97
CA VAL A 94 -1.90 -0.49 2.61
C VAL A 94 -2.24 -0.37 4.09
N LEU A 95 -1.59 0.55 4.81
CA LEU A 95 -1.83 0.77 6.24
C LEU A 95 -3.19 1.42 6.51
N HIS A 96 -3.70 2.28 5.64
CA HIS A 96 -4.97 2.97 5.86
C HIS A 96 -6.18 2.23 5.27
N GLU A 97 -6.02 1.55 4.14
CA GLU A 97 -7.14 1.02 3.34
C GLU A 97 -7.24 -0.51 3.31
N VAL A 98 -6.20 -1.23 3.73
CA VAL A 98 -6.16 -2.70 3.62
C VAL A 98 -5.97 -3.35 4.98
N TYR A 99 -5.02 -2.86 5.77
CA TYR A 99 -4.65 -3.44 7.07
C TYR A 99 -4.55 -2.36 8.16
N PRO A 100 -5.65 -1.69 8.51
CA PRO A 100 -5.68 -0.67 9.57
C PRO A 100 -5.20 -1.19 10.93
N GLU A 101 -5.36 -2.48 11.21
CA GLU A 101 -4.85 -3.12 12.42
C GLU A 101 -3.31 -3.06 12.54
N ILE A 102 -2.58 -3.10 11.41
CA ILE A 102 -1.12 -2.92 11.41
C ILE A 102 -0.79 -1.48 11.76
N ARG A 103 -1.50 -0.50 11.18
CA ARG A 103 -1.34 0.91 11.51
C ARG A 103 -1.59 1.15 13.01
N ASP A 104 -2.65 0.58 13.55
CA ASP A 104 -3.02 0.75 14.95
C ASP A 104 -1.98 0.12 15.87
N ALA A 105 -1.47 -1.07 15.54
CA ALA A 105 -0.37 -1.72 16.26
C ALA A 105 0.93 -0.89 16.22
N LEU A 106 1.28 -0.33 15.06
CA LEU A 106 2.44 0.55 14.91
C LEU A 106 2.29 1.87 15.68
N THR A 107 1.06 2.40 15.76
CA THR A 107 0.77 3.62 16.53
C THR A 107 0.89 3.34 18.02
N ALA A 108 0.30 2.22 18.49
CA ALA A 108 0.36 1.80 19.89
C ALA A 108 1.80 1.53 20.35
N SER A 109 2.64 0.91 19.51
CA SER A 109 4.05 0.67 19.85
C SER A 109 4.87 1.96 19.95
N THR A 110 4.51 2.98 19.18
CA THR A 110 5.18 4.29 19.25
C THR A 110 4.79 5.06 20.51
N VAL A 111 3.53 4.98 20.94
CA VAL A 111 3.04 5.63 22.17
C VAL A 111 3.55 4.90 23.41
N GLY A 112 3.59 3.56 23.42
CA GLY A 112 4.11 2.78 24.54
C GLY A 112 5.58 3.05 24.84
N ASN A 113 6.40 3.31 23.82
CA ASN A 113 7.82 3.67 24.00
C ASN A 113 8.04 5.12 24.47
N GLY A 114 6.99 5.95 24.50
CA GLY A 114 7.08 7.33 24.98
C GLY A 114 7.09 7.49 26.50
N CYS A 115 6.73 6.45 27.27
CA CYS A 115 6.61 6.55 28.73
C CYS A 115 7.84 6.09 29.53
N ASP A 116 8.89 5.55 28.90
CA ASP A 116 10.09 5.08 29.62
C ASP A 116 11.23 6.12 29.67
N ALA A 117 11.00 7.35 29.19
CA ALA A 117 11.99 8.43 29.31
C ALA A 117 11.91 9.20 30.65
N ASP A 118 10.87 9.00 31.47
CA ASP A 118 10.68 9.74 32.73
C ASP A 118 11.16 9.01 34.00
N ASN A 119 11.93 7.93 33.87
CA ASN A 119 12.49 7.20 35.02
C ASN A 119 14.01 7.07 34.97
N ILE A 120 14.70 8.21 34.82
CA ILE A 120 16.11 8.34 35.23
C ILE A 120 16.21 9.58 36.15
N ILE A 121 15.93 9.36 37.43
CA ILE A 121 16.42 10.20 38.54
C ILE A 121 17.45 9.36 39.29
#